data_AF-A0AAV2ZS52-F1
#
_entry.id   AF-A0AAV2ZS52-F1
#
_cell.length_a   1.000
_cell.length_b   1.000
_cell.length_c   1.000
_cell.angle_alpha   90.00
_cell.angle_beta   90.00
_cell.angle_gamma   90.00
#
_symmetry.space_group_name_H-M   'P 1'
#
loop_
_entity.id
_entity.type
_entity.pdbx_description
1 polymer ?
#
loop_
_entity_poly.entity_id
_entity_poly.type
_entity_poly.pdbx_seq_one_letter_code
_entity_poly.pdbx_strand_id
1 'polypeptide(L)'
;MSADFQGYEQDYGVLTADITNRIGKIPKLSGEEKKQMVINVEKQLDEAKELKRSRIAYSDEVRNELLGDDGNSSESQRAHLLDNTERLERSSRRLEAGYQIAVETEQIGQNILENLNQDREKIQRARERLRETDTNLGKSSRILTGMLRRIIQNRLLVVVLAIIIVFTIALAIYFTFRGH
;
A
#
# COMPACT_ATOMS: atom_id res chain seq x y z
N MET A 1 24.45 7.32 -44.05
CA MET A 1 24.14 7.67 -45.45
C MET A 1 25.47 7.90 -46.15
N SER A 2 26.09 6.79 -46.50
CA SER A 2 27.54 6.59 -46.59
C SER A 2 27.95 6.45 -48.05
N ALA A 3 29.10 7.05 -48.41
CA ALA A 3 29.97 6.86 -49.59
C ALA A 3 29.38 6.29 -50.91
N ASP A 4 28.69 5.15 -50.85
CA ASP A 4 28.06 4.46 -51.98
C ASP A 4 27.06 5.34 -52.73
N PHE A 5 26.20 6.10 -52.03
CA PHE A 5 25.20 6.98 -52.67
C PHE A 5 25.83 8.06 -53.56
N GLN A 6 26.96 8.61 -53.13
CA GLN A 6 27.66 9.68 -53.83
C GLN A 6 28.42 9.13 -55.05
N GLY A 7 28.98 7.93 -54.95
CA GLY A 7 29.55 7.20 -56.10
C GLY A 7 28.49 6.90 -57.17
N TYR A 8 27.29 6.48 -56.77
CA TYR A 8 26.21 6.20 -57.72
C TYR A 8 25.71 7.44 -58.48
N GLU A 9 25.58 8.60 -57.82
CA GLU A 9 25.19 9.83 -58.52
C GLU A 9 26.26 10.26 -59.53
N GLN A 10 27.52 10.08 -59.18
CA GLN A 10 28.63 10.36 -60.07
C GLN A 10 28.65 9.40 -61.27
N ASP A 11 28.52 8.10 -61.05
CA ASP A 11 28.51 7.08 -62.11
C ASP A 11 27.30 7.24 -63.04
N TYR A 12 26.11 7.52 -62.49
CA TYR A 12 24.92 7.79 -63.29
C TYR A 12 25.04 9.10 -64.09
N GLY A 13 25.64 10.14 -63.50
CA GLY A 13 25.91 11.41 -64.17
C GLY A 13 26.88 11.26 -65.34
N VAL A 14 27.97 10.50 -65.13
CA VAL A 14 28.96 10.19 -66.18
C VAL A 14 28.34 9.37 -67.31
N LEU A 15 27.59 8.32 -66.98
CA LEU A 15 26.92 7.47 -67.98
C LEU A 15 25.88 8.25 -68.80
N THR A 16 25.08 9.09 -68.14
CA THR A 16 24.07 9.93 -68.81
C THR A 16 24.73 10.97 -69.72
N ALA A 17 25.85 11.56 -69.28
CA ALA A 17 26.62 12.50 -70.09
C ALA A 17 27.25 11.82 -71.32
N ASP A 18 27.80 10.61 -71.19
CA ASP A 18 28.36 9.84 -72.31
C ASP A 18 27.28 9.45 -73.33
N ILE A 19 26.13 8.93 -72.88
CA ILE A 19 24.97 8.63 -73.73
C ILE A 19 24.51 9.89 -74.49
N THR A 20 24.36 11.01 -73.78
CA THR A 20 23.92 12.29 -74.38
C THR A 20 24.90 12.79 -75.43
N ASN A 21 26.20 12.72 -75.14
CA ASN A 21 27.27 13.13 -76.07
C ASN A 21 27.27 12.25 -77.33
N ARG A 22 27.11 10.94 -77.16
CA ARG A 22 27.06 9.98 -78.27
C ARG A 22 25.83 10.21 -79.16
N ILE A 23 24.66 10.43 -78.57
CA ILE A 23 23.42 10.77 -79.30
C ILE A 23 23.62 12.04 -80.14
N GLY A 24 24.30 13.06 -79.61
CA GLY A 24 24.61 14.30 -80.34
C GLY A 24 25.55 14.11 -81.54
N LYS A 25 26.29 13.00 -81.61
CA LYS A 25 27.21 12.66 -82.72
C LYS A 25 26.57 11.79 -83.81
N ILE A 26 25.52 11.04 -83.48
CA ILE A 26 24.74 10.19 -84.42
C ILE A 26 24.33 10.93 -85.72
N PRO A 27 23.82 12.18 -85.70
CA PRO A 27 23.40 12.86 -86.93
C PRO A 27 24.56 13.25 -87.86
N LYS A 28 25.82 13.21 -87.38
CA LYS A 28 27.03 13.53 -88.15
C LYS A 28 27.68 12.31 -88.81
N LEU A 29 27.17 11.11 -88.55
CA LEU A 29 27.69 9.85 -89.06
C LEU A 29 26.76 9.28 -90.13
N SER A 30 27.31 8.54 -91.11
CA SER A 30 26.54 7.96 -92.21
C SER A 30 26.93 6.50 -92.46
N GLY A 31 26.01 5.68 -92.96
CA GLY A 31 26.26 4.28 -93.27
C GLY A 31 26.36 3.38 -92.03
N GLU A 32 27.37 2.50 -92.01
CA GLU A 32 27.52 1.42 -91.03
C GLU A 32 27.93 1.93 -89.63
N GLU A 33 28.72 3.00 -89.57
CA GLU A 33 29.15 3.63 -88.32
C GLU A 33 27.98 4.18 -87.51
N LYS A 34 26.95 4.71 -88.21
CA LYS A 34 25.72 5.19 -87.57
C LYS A 34 24.95 4.05 -86.93
N LYS A 35 24.81 2.92 -87.62
CA LYS A 35 24.11 1.74 -87.09
C LYS A 35 24.83 1.18 -85.86
N GLN A 36 26.16 1.06 -85.92
CA GLN A 36 26.95 0.58 -84.78
C GLN A 36 26.85 1.52 -83.57
N MET A 37 26.83 2.84 -83.80
CA MET A 37 26.71 3.81 -82.72
C MET A 37 25.31 3.80 -82.07
N VAL A 38 24.24 3.59 -82.85
CA VAL A 38 22.88 3.43 -82.32
C VAL A 38 22.78 2.20 -81.42
N ILE A 39 23.30 1.05 -81.88
CA ILE A 39 23.30 -0.20 -81.09
C ILE A 39 24.05 -0.02 -79.76
N ASN A 40 25.21 0.66 -79.80
CA ASN A 40 25.99 0.94 -78.60
C ASN A 40 25.25 1.86 -77.62
N VAL A 41 24.55 2.87 -78.13
CA VAL A 41 23.75 3.79 -77.31
C VAL A 41 22.55 3.08 -76.69
N GLU A 42 21.86 2.21 -77.43
CA GLU A 42 20.75 1.42 -76.90
C GLU A 42 21.21 0.49 -75.77
N LYS A 43 22.34 -0.19 -75.95
CA LYS A 43 22.92 -1.04 -74.91
C LYS A 43 23.25 -0.26 -73.63
N GLN A 44 23.92 0.89 -73.76
CA GLN A 44 24.23 1.76 -72.61
C GLN A 44 22.96 2.30 -71.93
N LEU A 45 21.90 2.55 -72.69
CA LEU A 45 20.62 3.02 -72.17
C LEU A 45 19.90 1.93 -71.35
N ASP A 46 19.97 0.67 -71.79
CA ASP A 46 19.36 -0.44 -71.07
C ASP A 46 20.11 -0.78 -69.78
N GLU A 47 21.44 -0.74 -69.79
CA GLU A 47 22.27 -0.84 -68.57
C GLU A 47 21.91 0.27 -67.56
N ALA A 48 21.71 1.52 -68.02
CA ALA A 48 21.28 2.63 -67.18
C ALA A 48 19.87 2.44 -66.58
N LYS A 49 18.95 1.80 -67.32
CA LYS A 49 17.59 1.51 -66.84
C LYS A 49 17.59 0.42 -65.78
N GLU A 50 18.38 -0.64 -65.97
CA GLU A 50 18.48 -1.75 -65.02
C GLU A 50 19.08 -1.29 -63.69
N LEU A 51 20.14 -0.48 -63.74
CA LEU A 51 20.77 0.10 -62.55
C LEU A 51 19.80 0.98 -61.76
N LYS A 52 18.97 1.77 -62.46
CA LYS A 52 17.91 2.57 -61.82
C LYS A 52 16.82 1.70 -61.19
N ARG A 53 16.39 0.63 -61.86
CA ARG A 53 15.36 -0.29 -61.35
C ARG A 53 15.82 -1.04 -60.10
N SER A 54 17.04 -1.59 -60.13
CA SER A 54 17.64 -2.28 -58.98
C SER A 54 17.73 -1.37 -57.77
N ARG A 55 18.09 -0.09 -57.97
CA ARG A 55 18.17 0.89 -56.88
C ARG A 55 16.81 1.31 -56.33
N ILE A 56 15.78 1.47 -57.16
CA ILE A 56 14.43 1.79 -56.67
C ILE A 56 13.91 0.66 -55.79
N ALA A 57 14.10 -0.60 -56.22
CA ALA A 57 13.73 -1.76 -55.41
C ALA A 57 14.50 -1.80 -54.07
N TYR A 58 15.82 -1.58 -54.10
CA TYR A 58 16.64 -1.53 -52.88
C TYR A 58 16.25 -0.37 -51.96
N SER A 59 15.95 0.80 -52.53
CA SER A 59 15.52 1.98 -51.78
C SER A 59 14.14 1.80 -51.16
N ASP A 60 13.22 1.12 -51.83
CA ASP A 60 11.88 0.83 -51.30
C ASP A 60 11.95 -0.20 -50.16
N GLU A 61 12.82 -1.21 -50.28
CA GLU A 61 13.05 -2.24 -49.26
C GLU A 61 13.71 -1.64 -48.00
N VAL A 62 14.79 -0.86 -48.17
CA VAL A 62 15.46 -0.15 -47.06
C VAL A 62 14.56 0.92 -46.44
N ARG A 63 13.72 1.60 -47.23
CA ARG A 63 12.74 2.56 -46.71
C ARG A 63 11.64 1.88 -45.89
N ASN A 64 11.21 0.69 -46.30
CA ASN A 64 10.23 -0.09 -45.56
C ASN A 64 10.81 -0.65 -44.25
N GLU A 65 12.09 -1.03 -44.22
CA GLU A 65 12.79 -1.39 -42.98
C GLU A 65 13.00 -0.19 -42.05
N LEU A 66 13.31 0.98 -42.60
CA LEU A 66 13.59 2.20 -41.82
C LEU A 66 12.33 2.91 -41.31
N LEU A 67 11.20 2.79 -42.02
CA LEU A 67 9.90 3.39 -41.65
C LEU A 67 8.92 2.36 -41.04
N GLY A 68 9.36 1.12 -40.81
CA GLY A 68 8.52 -0.01 -40.41
C GLY A 68 8.08 -0.07 -38.94
N ASP A 69 8.42 0.91 -38.08
CA ASP A 69 8.17 0.81 -36.62
C ASP A 69 7.64 2.09 -35.93
N ASP A 70 7.47 3.21 -36.63
CA ASP A 70 7.01 4.46 -35.98
C ASP A 70 5.51 4.47 -35.62
N GLY A 71 4.70 3.64 -36.29
CA GLY A 71 3.28 3.44 -35.95
C GLY A 71 3.09 2.65 -34.65
N ASN A 72 4.00 1.72 -34.36
CA ASN A 72 3.90 0.80 -33.21
C ASN A 72 4.49 1.41 -31.93
N SER A 73 5.53 2.23 -32.05
CA SER A 73 6.16 2.93 -30.92
C SER A 73 5.22 3.97 -30.27
N SER A 74 4.51 4.75 -31.09
CA SER A 74 3.54 5.76 -30.64
C SER A 74 2.29 5.15 -30.00
N GLU A 75 1.83 4.00 -30.50
CA GLU A 75 0.70 3.25 -29.95
C GLU A 75 1.08 2.59 -28.60
N SER A 76 2.26 1.99 -28.51
CA SER A 76 2.82 1.47 -27.24
C SER A 76 3.00 2.56 -26.18
N GLN A 77 3.43 3.76 -26.58
CA GLN A 77 3.62 4.86 -25.64
C GLN A 77 2.28 5.40 -25.10
N ARG A 78 1.24 5.46 -25.94
CA ARG A 78 -0.13 5.75 -25.49
C ARG A 78 -0.69 4.68 -24.56
N ALA A 79 -0.49 3.41 -24.88
CA ALA A 79 -0.91 2.30 -24.01
C ALA A 79 -0.25 2.39 -22.63
N HIS A 80 1.04 2.75 -22.56
CA HIS A 80 1.73 2.97 -21.30
C HIS A 80 1.21 4.16 -20.48
N LEU A 81 0.83 5.27 -21.13
CA LEU A 81 0.24 6.42 -20.41
C LEU A 81 -1.16 6.12 -19.88
N LEU A 82 -1.95 5.34 -20.62
CA LEU A 82 -3.26 4.87 -20.17
C LEU A 82 -3.13 3.91 -18.98
N ASP A 83 -2.20 2.94 -19.03
CA ASP A 83 -1.90 2.06 -17.90
C ASP A 83 -1.43 2.86 -16.67
N ASN A 84 -0.54 3.83 -16.88
CA ASN A 84 -0.09 4.71 -15.79
C ASN A 84 -1.24 5.51 -15.17
N THR A 85 -2.14 6.02 -16.01
CA THR A 85 -3.34 6.76 -15.59
C THR A 85 -4.31 5.87 -14.83
N GLU A 86 -4.58 4.65 -15.31
CA GLU A 86 -5.45 3.69 -14.62
C GLU A 86 -4.86 3.28 -13.27
N ARG A 87 -3.55 3.04 -13.21
CA ARG A 87 -2.85 2.73 -11.96
C ARG A 87 -2.91 3.89 -10.98
N LEU A 88 -2.76 5.12 -11.46
CA LEU A 88 -2.89 6.32 -10.63
C LEU A 88 -4.32 6.46 -10.09
N GLU A 89 -5.33 6.27 -10.94
CA GLU A 89 -6.74 6.34 -10.55
C GLU A 89 -7.10 5.26 -9.53
N ARG A 90 -6.62 4.02 -9.73
CA ARG A 90 -6.78 2.93 -8.76
C ARG A 90 -6.07 3.23 -7.45
N SER A 91 -4.86 3.80 -7.49
CA SER A 91 -4.14 4.22 -6.30
C SER A 91 -4.89 5.32 -5.55
N SER A 92 -5.42 6.31 -6.27
CA SER A 92 -6.24 7.39 -5.72
C SER A 92 -7.47 6.85 -5.01
N ARG A 93 -8.23 5.94 -5.63
CA ARG A 93 -9.39 5.29 -4.99
C ARG A 93 -9.01 4.51 -3.73
N ARG A 94 -7.88 3.81 -3.75
CA ARG A 94 -7.38 3.08 -2.56
C ARG A 94 -6.94 4.03 -1.45
N LEU A 95 -6.34 5.16 -1.81
CA LEU A 95 -5.94 6.20 -0.86
C LEU A 95 -7.17 6.83 -0.20
N GLU A 96 -8.21 7.13 -0.99
CA GLU A 96 -9.48 7.68 -0.50
C GLU A 96 -10.20 6.68 0.42
N ALA A 97 -10.29 5.41 0.03
CA ALA A 97 -10.83 4.35 0.90
C ALA A 97 -9.99 4.19 2.18
N GLY A 98 -8.66 4.22 2.08
CA GLY A 98 -7.76 4.16 3.22
C GLY A 98 -7.92 5.35 4.16
N TYR A 99 -8.12 6.55 3.61
CA TYR A 99 -8.41 7.76 4.37
C TYR A 99 -9.74 7.63 5.12
N GLN A 100 -10.81 7.17 4.46
CA GLN A 100 -12.09 6.93 5.11
C GLN A 100 -11.96 5.94 6.27
N ILE A 101 -11.27 4.81 6.05
CA ILE A 101 -11.04 3.80 7.10
C ILE A 101 -10.24 4.39 8.26
N ALA A 102 -9.24 5.22 7.97
CA ALA A 102 -8.45 5.88 9.01
C ALA A 102 -9.31 6.82 9.86
N VAL A 103 -10.22 7.59 9.24
CA VAL A 103 -11.16 8.47 9.95
C VAL A 103 -12.14 7.67 10.80
N GLU A 104 -12.71 6.58 10.27
CA GLU A 104 -13.57 5.68 11.05
C GLU A 104 -12.81 5.07 12.24
N THR A 105 -11.54 4.70 12.03
CA THR A 105 -10.68 4.16 13.09
C THR A 105 -10.35 5.21 14.15
N GLU A 106 -10.11 6.47 13.76
CA GLU A 106 -9.91 7.58 14.69
C GLU A 106 -11.14 7.79 15.58
N GLN A 107 -12.33 7.77 14.99
CA GLN A 107 -13.58 7.90 15.74
C GLN A 107 -13.78 6.74 16.73
N ILE A 108 -13.51 5.50 16.31
CA ILE A 108 -13.54 4.33 17.21
C ILE A 108 -12.50 4.50 18.34
N GLY A 109 -11.29 4.95 18.01
CA GLY A 109 -10.23 5.23 18.98
C GLY A 109 -10.65 6.27 20.01
N GLN A 110 -11.33 7.34 19.58
CA GLN A 110 -11.86 8.36 20.48
C GLN A 110 -12.88 7.78 21.46
N ASN A 111 -13.82 6.96 20.98
CA ASN A 111 -14.80 6.28 21.84
C ASN A 111 -14.12 5.32 22.84
N ILE A 112 -13.07 4.61 22.41
CA ILE A 112 -12.29 3.75 23.31
C ILE A 112 -11.62 4.58 24.40
N LEU A 113 -11.01 5.72 24.07
CA LEU A 113 -10.38 6.61 25.04
C LEU A 113 -11.39 7.16 26.05
N GLU A 114 -12.61 7.52 25.60
CA GLU A 114 -13.69 7.94 26.47
C GLU A 114 -14.09 6.82 27.45
N ASN A 115 -14.32 5.61 26.93
CA ASN A 115 -14.66 4.44 27.76
C ASN A 115 -13.56 4.12 28.77
N LEU A 116 -12.29 4.17 28.37
CA LEU A 116 -11.15 3.95 29.27
C LEU A 116 -11.09 5.00 30.37
N ASN A 117 -11.43 6.26 30.07
CA ASN A 117 -11.50 7.31 31.07
C ASN A 117 -12.64 7.04 32.08
N GLN A 118 -13.82 6.68 31.60
CA GLN A 118 -14.94 6.28 32.45
C GLN A 118 -14.60 5.06 33.32
N ASP A 119 -13.94 4.06 32.75
CA ASP A 119 -13.55 2.85 33.48
C ASP A 119 -12.46 3.13 34.53
N ARG A 120 -11.51 4.02 34.23
CA ARG A 120 -10.56 4.54 35.21
C ARG A 120 -11.30 5.18 36.39
N GLU A 121 -12.33 5.98 36.12
CA GLU A 121 -13.13 6.61 37.18
C GLU A 121 -13.90 5.56 38.00
N LYS A 122 -14.51 4.55 37.37
CA LYS A 122 -15.17 3.42 38.07
C LYS A 122 -14.19 2.69 38.98
N ILE A 123 -12.98 2.39 38.52
CA ILE A 123 -11.94 1.73 39.31
C ILE A 123 -11.51 2.62 40.49
N GLN A 124 -11.34 3.92 40.27
CA GLN A 124 -11.00 4.85 41.34
C GLN A 124 -12.10 4.90 42.41
N ARG A 125 -13.37 5.01 42.01
CA ARG A 125 -14.51 4.97 42.94
C ARG A 125 -14.58 3.64 43.69
N ALA A 126 -14.36 2.52 43.01
CA ALA A 126 -14.32 1.19 43.65
C ALA A 126 -13.16 1.09 44.67
N ARG A 127 -11.97 1.59 44.33
CA ARG A 127 -10.82 1.66 45.25
C ARG A 127 -11.11 2.52 46.47
N GLU A 128 -11.75 3.68 46.29
CA GLU A 128 -12.10 4.55 47.43
C GLU A 128 -13.14 3.86 48.34
N ARG A 129 -14.17 3.23 47.76
CA ARG A 129 -15.16 2.45 48.53
C ARG A 129 -14.54 1.28 49.28
N LEU A 130 -13.57 0.57 48.68
CA LEU A 130 -12.83 -0.49 49.36
C LEU A 130 -12.03 0.08 50.52
N ARG A 131 -11.31 1.19 50.32
CA ARG A 131 -10.58 1.86 51.38
C ARG A 131 -11.48 2.32 52.52
N GLU A 132 -12.63 2.90 52.20
CA GLU A 132 -13.63 3.29 53.18
C GLU A 132 -14.16 2.06 53.95
N THR A 133 -14.48 0.99 53.23
CA THR A 133 -14.91 -0.29 53.81
C THR A 133 -13.85 -0.87 54.74
N ASP A 134 -12.56 -0.83 54.38
CA ASP A 134 -11.46 -1.27 55.25
C ASP A 134 -11.41 -0.44 56.55
N THR A 135 -11.56 0.89 56.46
CA THR A 135 -11.62 1.74 57.67
C THR A 135 -12.84 1.45 58.54
N ASN A 136 -14.00 1.19 57.92
CA ASN A 136 -15.24 0.87 58.61
C ASN A 136 -15.22 -0.55 59.20
N LEU A 137 -14.54 -1.51 58.58
CA LEU A 137 -14.27 -2.83 59.13
C LEU A 137 -13.37 -2.74 60.36
N GLY A 138 -12.34 -1.88 60.34
CA GLY A 138 -11.49 -1.61 61.50
C GLY A 138 -12.28 -1.04 62.69
N LYS A 139 -13.18 -0.10 62.43
CA LYS A 139 -14.10 0.44 63.47
C LYS A 139 -15.07 -0.62 63.97
N SER A 140 -15.68 -1.38 63.06
CA SER A 140 -16.63 -2.44 63.40
C SER A 140 -15.98 -3.55 64.22
N SER A 141 -14.75 -3.95 63.88
CA SER A 141 -13.96 -4.92 64.64
C SER A 141 -13.75 -4.46 66.08
N ARG A 142 -13.39 -3.18 66.28
CA ARG A 142 -13.22 -2.61 67.63
C ARG A 142 -14.52 -2.59 68.44
N ILE A 143 -15.65 -2.25 67.82
CA ILE A 143 -16.95 -2.25 68.50
C ILE A 143 -17.38 -3.69 68.84
N LEU A 144 -17.20 -4.64 67.92
CA LEU A 144 -17.49 -6.06 68.13
C LEU A 144 -16.67 -6.64 69.28
N THR A 145 -15.36 -6.37 69.35
CA THR A 145 -14.54 -6.79 70.50
C THR A 145 -15.03 -6.17 71.81
N GLY A 146 -15.49 -4.92 71.79
CA GLY A 146 -16.13 -4.27 72.94
C GLY A 146 -17.42 -4.95 73.38
N MET A 147 -18.29 -5.33 72.42
CA MET A 147 -19.52 -6.07 72.69
C MET A 147 -19.24 -7.49 73.22
N LEU A 148 -18.27 -8.20 72.65
CA LEU A 148 -17.85 -9.53 73.10
C LEU A 148 -17.39 -9.52 74.57
N ARG A 149 -16.60 -8.51 74.96
CA ARG A 149 -16.15 -8.37 76.36
C ARG A 149 -17.31 -8.12 77.32
N ARG A 150 -18.29 -7.29 76.95
CA ARG A 150 -19.50 -7.03 77.75
C ARG A 150 -20.35 -8.29 77.92
N ILE A 151 -20.47 -9.12 76.88
CA ILE A 151 -21.21 -10.39 76.95
C ILE A 151 -20.58 -11.34 77.97
N ILE A 152 -19.25 -11.47 77.97
CA ILE A 152 -18.53 -12.31 78.93
C ILE A 152 -18.73 -11.79 80.36
N GLN A 153 -18.62 -10.47 80.58
CA GLN A 153 -18.86 -9.86 81.88
C GLN A 153 -20.27 -10.12 82.42
N ASN A 154 -21.29 -9.96 81.57
CA ASN A 154 -22.68 -10.23 81.96
C ASN A 154 -22.89 -11.70 82.34
N ARG A 155 -22.30 -12.64 81.59
CA ARG A 155 -22.36 -14.07 81.96
C ARG A 155 -21.71 -14.35 83.30
N LEU A 156 -20.53 -13.77 83.56
CA LEU A 156 -19.82 -13.94 84.84
C LEU A 156 -20.66 -13.41 86.01
N LEU A 157 -21.28 -12.23 85.86
CA LEU A 157 -22.17 -11.65 86.87
C LEU A 157 -23.34 -12.58 87.21
N VAL A 158 -23.99 -13.18 86.20
CA VAL A 158 -25.10 -14.12 86.41
C VAL A 158 -24.64 -15.36 87.18
N VAL A 159 -23.47 -15.93 86.85
CA VAL A 159 -22.93 -17.10 87.56
C VAL A 159 -22.60 -16.77 89.02
N VAL A 160 -21.98 -15.62 89.29
CA VAL A 160 -21.66 -15.17 90.66
C VAL A 160 -22.92 -14.98 91.48
N LEU A 161 -23.96 -14.35 90.91
CA LEU A 161 -25.23 -14.14 91.59
C LEU A 161 -25.91 -15.46 91.93
N ALA A 162 -25.89 -16.45 91.03
CA ALA A 162 -26.43 -17.77 91.29
C ALA A 162 -25.70 -18.48 92.46
N ILE A 163 -24.36 -18.38 92.54
CA ILE A 163 -23.57 -18.94 93.64
C ILE A 163 -23.95 -18.28 94.97
N ILE A 164 -24.11 -16.96 95.00
CA ILE A 164 -24.52 -16.23 96.21
C ILE A 164 -25.90 -16.73 96.69
N ILE A 165 -26.87 -16.88 95.79
CA ILE A 165 -28.20 -17.41 96.14
C ILE A 165 -28.07 -18.81 96.75
N VAL A 166 -27.33 -19.72 96.11
CA VAL A 166 -27.12 -21.09 96.62
C VAL A 166 -26.44 -21.06 98.00
N PHE A 167 -25.44 -20.22 98.18
CA PHE A 167 -24.73 -20.08 99.45
C PHE A 167 -25.64 -19.56 100.57
N THR A 168 -26.49 -18.56 100.30
CA THR A 168 -27.46 -18.06 101.28
C THR A 168 -28.48 -19.12 101.70
N ILE A 169 -28.96 -19.93 100.75
CA ILE A 169 -29.88 -21.04 101.04
C ILE A 169 -29.18 -22.10 101.89
N ALA A 170 -27.95 -22.48 101.52
CA ALA A 170 -27.17 -23.46 102.27
C ALA A 170 -26.89 -23.00 103.71
N LEU A 171 -26.53 -21.72 103.91
CA LEU A 171 -26.36 -21.14 105.24
C LEU A 171 -27.66 -21.14 106.04
N ALA A 172 -28.79 -20.80 105.42
CA ALA A 172 -30.08 -20.82 106.09
C ALA A 172 -30.45 -22.24 106.57
N ILE A 173 -30.24 -23.26 105.73
CA ILE A 173 -30.45 -24.67 106.10
C ILE A 173 -29.51 -25.09 107.23
N TYR A 174 -28.22 -24.76 107.13
CA TYR A 174 -27.23 -25.08 108.16
C TYR A 174 -27.60 -24.46 109.52
N PHE A 175 -28.01 -23.19 109.52
CA PHE A 175 -28.40 -22.50 110.75
C PHE A 175 -29.69 -23.05 111.32
N THR A 176 -30.67 -23.39 110.47
CA THR A 176 -31.94 -24.00 110.90
C THR A 176 -31.70 -25.39 111.51
N PHE A 177 -30.87 -26.22 110.88
CA PHE A 177 -30.59 -27.57 111.35
C PHE A 177 -29.71 -27.61 112.61
N ARG A 178 -28.82 -26.63 112.79
CA ARG A 178 -27.98 -26.53 113.99
C ARG A 178 -28.63 -25.76 115.14
N GLY A 179 -29.60 -24.88 114.84
CA GLY A 179 -30.37 -24.12 115.82
C GLY A 179 -31.56 -24.88 116.40
N HIS A 180 -31.95 -26.01 115.80
CA HIS A 180 -32.85 -27.01 116.37
C HIS A 180 -32.07 -28.07 117.13
#